data_AF-A0A5C4U4Y2-F1
#
_entry.id   AF-A0A5C4U4Y2-F1
#
_cell.length_a   1.000
_cell.length_b   1.000
_cell.length_c   1.000
_cell.angle_alpha   90.00
_cell.angle_beta   90.00
_cell.angle_gamma   90.00
#
_symmetry.space_group_name_H-M   'P 1'
#
loop_
_entity.id
_entity.type
_entity.pdbx_description
1 polymer ?
#
loop_
_entity_poly.entity_id
_entity_poly.type
_entity_poly.pdbx_seq_one_letter_code
_entity_poly.pdbx_strand_id
1 'polypeptide(L)'
;MPTLTPVSVDNGTVSFEAVPGPAVLVVSDNGGVSEQIELLIPESATASLELCITGARVADEGTRAEIERLAADALKAVEAAKQAKVSQDAASQSAQAAGASKDEAQRQAQTATSQAQAAKASQDAAKASASQADQSKSAAAQSASQANDSKAQAAQSAQAASTSKNEAAASAEEAGTARQGAETARDLAKQYADSAQTGIKPDTVTRAMLKPELRGEIDGKAPASHTHSDLQAALDGKADKTAVQPTIDDVTASTYSATPGTLMKRTSTGAVSVASPTASVHAANKSYVDDAVSGKINSAEATQTANGGKIVKRWDTGQISVPLVPDSSGAATSKQYVDGELAKKVNSSDTSTAATGGTVVRRWNSGQISVPLIPDNADVATSKQYVDQAIAEGGGGAFAFLKYPYTTTSSTTSETVKWSMVRKQGAFSLSGDTQISIPKTGLWEINYSITFASFFDFTYETALQVGGKTIQFAQSHGFSSWQLSNNHVFHAQLNFGDWISIRNLYEKAAWVGFNSEKSVPSQLVLKFIG
;
A
#
# COMPACT_ATOMS: atom_id res chain seq x y z
N MET A 1 -32.51 -70.44 59.89
CA MET A 1 -33.03 -71.56 59.09
C MET A 1 -34.19 -72.14 59.89
N PRO A 2 -35.44 -72.08 59.43
CA PRO A 2 -36.49 -72.84 60.08
C PRO A 2 -36.08 -74.32 60.08
N THR A 3 -36.17 -74.99 61.23
CA THR A 3 -36.00 -76.44 61.33
C THR A 3 -37.07 -77.09 60.46
N LEU A 4 -36.68 -77.56 59.28
CA LEU A 4 -37.55 -78.32 58.39
C LEU A 4 -37.77 -79.69 59.03
N THR A 5 -38.89 -79.84 59.74
CA THR A 5 -39.32 -81.14 60.23
C THR A 5 -39.67 -81.99 59.00
N PRO A 6 -39.00 -83.13 58.77
CA PRO A 6 -39.31 -83.99 57.63
C PRO A 6 -40.76 -84.43 57.71
N VAL A 7 -41.53 -84.19 56.64
CA VAL A 7 -42.92 -84.62 56.56
C VAL A 7 -42.93 -86.02 55.95
N SER A 8 -43.38 -87.00 56.73
CA SER A 8 -43.45 -88.39 56.28
C SER A 8 -44.61 -88.57 55.29
N VAL A 9 -44.38 -89.35 54.23
CA VAL A 9 -45.44 -89.77 53.30
C VAL A 9 -46.21 -90.93 53.94
N ASP A 10 -47.51 -90.74 54.16
CA ASP A 10 -48.39 -91.77 54.74
C ASP A 10 -49.44 -92.20 53.70
N ASN A 11 -49.49 -93.51 53.40
CA ASN A 11 -50.36 -94.10 52.37
C ASN A 11 -50.37 -93.36 51.02
N GLY A 12 -49.20 -92.89 50.56
CA GLY A 12 -49.05 -92.17 49.29
C GLY A 12 -49.55 -90.72 49.32
N THR A 13 -49.93 -90.20 50.49
CA THR A 13 -50.36 -88.81 50.68
C THR A 13 -49.32 -88.05 51.49
N VAL A 14 -49.03 -86.83 51.08
CA VAL A 14 -48.18 -85.89 51.81
C VAL A 14 -48.99 -84.63 52.12
N SER A 15 -49.00 -84.23 53.39
CA SER A 15 -49.74 -83.07 53.87
C SER A 15 -48.85 -82.24 54.78
N PHE A 16 -48.70 -80.97 54.45
CA PHE A 16 -47.89 -80.02 55.20
C PHE A 16 -48.46 -78.62 55.08
N GLU A 17 -48.25 -77.82 56.11
CA GLU A 17 -48.55 -76.40 56.05
C GLU A 17 -47.41 -75.67 55.37
N ALA A 18 -47.75 -74.80 54.44
CA ALA A 18 -46.79 -73.97 53.77
C ALA A 18 -47.40 -72.60 53.49
N VAL A 19 -46.55 -71.57 53.55
CA VAL A 19 -46.96 -70.20 53.29
C VAL A 19 -47.16 -70.04 51.78
N PRO A 20 -48.21 -69.32 51.32
CA PRO A 20 -48.38 -69.01 49.91
C PRO A 20 -47.13 -68.36 49.30
N GLY A 21 -46.78 -68.77 48.09
CA GLY A 21 -45.57 -68.33 47.40
C GLY A 21 -44.74 -69.46 46.79
N PRO A 22 -43.59 -69.12 46.17
CA PRO A 22 -42.69 -70.10 45.57
C PRO A 22 -42.01 -70.93 46.67
N ALA A 23 -42.05 -72.25 46.51
CA ALA A 23 -41.44 -73.21 47.42
C ALA A 23 -40.76 -74.33 46.63
N VAL A 24 -39.79 -74.98 47.26
CA VAL A 24 -39.14 -76.18 46.69
C VAL A 24 -39.41 -77.34 47.63
N LEU A 25 -40.09 -78.36 47.10
CA LEU A 25 -40.24 -79.62 47.78
C LEU A 25 -39.01 -80.47 47.47
N VAL A 26 -38.24 -80.76 48.51
CA VAL A 26 -37.06 -81.62 48.42
C VAL A 26 -37.46 -82.99 48.91
N VAL A 27 -37.52 -83.95 48.00
CA VAL A 27 -37.72 -85.36 48.33
C VAL A 27 -36.35 -85.92 48.72
N SER A 28 -36.29 -86.62 49.85
CA SER A 28 -35.07 -87.31 50.29
C SER A 28 -35.36 -88.76 50.60
N ASP A 29 -34.50 -89.65 50.11
CA ASP A 29 -34.56 -91.09 50.36
C ASP A 29 -33.24 -91.52 51.00
N ASN A 30 -33.33 -92.27 52.10
CA ASN A 30 -32.19 -92.75 52.90
C ASN A 30 -31.11 -91.69 53.24
N GLY A 31 -31.54 -90.45 53.52
CA GLY A 31 -30.65 -89.36 53.95
C GLY A 31 -29.94 -88.61 52.82
N GLY A 32 -30.18 -88.98 51.55
CA GLY A 32 -29.77 -88.23 50.37
C GLY A 32 -30.95 -87.50 49.71
N VAL A 33 -30.73 -86.31 49.18
CA VAL A 33 -31.75 -85.61 48.36
C VAL A 33 -31.93 -86.39 47.05
N SER A 34 -33.13 -86.92 46.82
CA SER A 34 -33.46 -87.74 45.64
C SER A 34 -34.07 -86.91 44.51
N GLU A 35 -34.87 -85.89 44.81
CA GLU A 35 -35.51 -85.04 43.80
C GLU A 35 -35.86 -83.66 44.38
N GLN A 36 -35.80 -82.62 43.55
CA GLN A 36 -36.28 -81.29 43.89
C GLN A 36 -37.43 -80.93 42.95
N ILE A 37 -38.58 -80.58 43.52
CA ILE A 37 -39.80 -80.26 42.79
C ILE A 37 -40.19 -78.83 43.15
N GLU A 38 -40.27 -77.97 42.16
CA GLU A 38 -40.69 -76.59 42.33
C GLU A 38 -42.22 -76.52 42.47
N LEU A 39 -42.67 -75.75 43.45
CA LEU A 39 -44.07 -75.57 43.82
C LEU A 39 -44.41 -74.08 43.84
N LEU A 40 -45.60 -73.76 43.36
CA LEU A 40 -46.23 -72.47 43.58
C LEU A 40 -47.47 -72.68 44.45
N ILE A 41 -47.38 -72.26 45.70
CA ILE A 41 -48.45 -72.48 46.67
C ILE A 41 -49.44 -71.33 46.58
N PRO A 42 -50.70 -71.57 46.19
CA PRO A 42 -51.70 -70.51 46.00
C PRO A 42 -52.19 -69.94 47.32
N GLU A 43 -52.78 -68.76 47.29
CA GLU A 43 -53.44 -68.13 48.45
C GLU A 43 -54.82 -68.77 48.79
N SER A 44 -54.91 -70.10 48.73
CA SER A 44 -56.12 -70.85 49.12
C SER A 44 -55.88 -71.61 50.42
N ALA A 45 -56.95 -71.82 51.20
CA ALA A 45 -56.86 -72.53 52.48
C ALA A 45 -56.39 -74.00 52.33
N THR A 46 -56.57 -74.61 51.15
CA THR A 46 -56.02 -75.91 50.77
C THR A 46 -55.70 -75.92 49.27
N ALA A 47 -54.65 -76.65 48.87
CA ALA A 47 -54.27 -76.86 47.47
C ALA A 47 -53.68 -78.26 47.31
N SER A 48 -53.99 -78.93 46.20
CA SER A 48 -53.38 -80.23 45.90
C SER A 48 -51.92 -80.04 45.44
N LEU A 49 -51.07 -81.03 45.71
CA LEU A 49 -49.67 -80.99 45.26
C LEU A 49 -49.57 -80.85 43.74
N GLU A 50 -50.44 -81.54 42.99
CA GLU A 50 -50.53 -81.43 41.53
C GLU A 50 -50.85 -80.01 41.07
N LEU A 51 -51.76 -79.31 41.77
CA LEU A 51 -52.10 -77.92 41.49
C LEU A 51 -50.91 -76.99 41.76
N CYS A 52 -50.16 -77.22 42.84
CA CYS A 52 -48.96 -76.45 43.16
C CYS A 52 -47.81 -76.67 42.15
N ILE A 53 -47.61 -77.91 41.68
CA ILE A 53 -46.63 -78.25 40.64
C ILE A 53 -47.04 -77.64 39.29
N THR A 54 -48.32 -77.76 38.93
CA THR A 54 -48.85 -77.20 37.68
C THR A 54 -48.81 -75.68 37.70
N GLY A 55 -49.12 -75.06 38.85
CA GLY A 55 -49.02 -73.63 39.08
C GLY A 55 -47.58 -73.10 38.91
N ALA A 56 -46.58 -73.84 39.40
CA ALA A 56 -45.17 -73.51 39.20
C ALA A 56 -44.80 -73.54 37.70
N ARG A 57 -45.18 -74.60 36.99
CA ARG A 57 -44.92 -74.73 35.54
C ARG A 57 -45.59 -73.63 34.70
N VAL A 58 -46.83 -73.28 35.02
CA VAL A 58 -47.58 -72.22 34.32
C VAL A 58 -47.02 -70.84 34.63
N ALA A 59 -46.58 -70.59 35.86
CA ALA A 59 -45.90 -69.36 36.23
C ALA A 59 -44.59 -69.18 35.45
N ASP A 60 -43.80 -70.26 35.31
CA ASP A 60 -42.57 -70.25 34.51
C ASP A 60 -42.83 -70.00 33.02
N GLU A 61 -43.85 -70.62 32.42
CA GLU A 61 -44.24 -70.40 31.02
C GLU A 61 -44.74 -68.96 30.80
N GLY A 62 -45.50 -68.41 31.75
CA GLY A 62 -45.97 -67.02 31.73
C GLY A 62 -44.84 -66.01 31.87
N THR A 63 -43.91 -66.24 32.80
CA THR A 63 -42.68 -65.43 32.94
C THR A 63 -41.83 -65.51 31.69
N ARG A 64 -41.70 -66.69 31.07
CA ARG A 64 -40.98 -66.87 29.81
C ARG A 64 -41.64 -66.09 28.66
N ALA A 65 -42.96 -66.16 28.50
CA ALA A 65 -43.69 -65.41 27.48
C ALA A 65 -43.51 -63.90 27.65
N GLU A 66 -43.49 -63.40 28.90
CA GLU A 66 -43.27 -61.98 29.19
C GLU A 66 -41.81 -61.57 28.94
N ILE A 67 -40.84 -62.43 29.22
CA ILE A 67 -39.43 -62.23 28.85
C ILE A 67 -39.27 -62.18 27.33
N GLU A 68 -39.92 -63.07 26.59
CA GLU A 68 -39.88 -63.07 25.11
C GLU A 68 -40.54 -61.81 24.54
N ARG A 69 -41.65 -61.35 25.14
CA ARG A 69 -42.29 -60.07 24.78
C ARG A 69 -41.37 -58.88 25.06
N LEU A 70 -40.76 -58.81 26.23
CA LEU A 70 -39.81 -57.75 26.61
C LEU A 70 -38.57 -57.76 25.71
N ALA A 71 -38.06 -58.95 25.35
CA ALA A 71 -36.95 -59.09 24.42
C ALA A 71 -37.33 -58.58 23.01
N ALA A 72 -38.53 -58.90 22.54
CA ALA A 72 -39.03 -58.41 21.26
C ALA A 72 -39.21 -56.87 21.25
N ASP A 73 -39.73 -56.30 22.35
CA ASP A 73 -39.88 -54.84 22.49
C ASP A 73 -38.52 -54.14 22.61
N ALA A 74 -37.56 -54.73 23.32
CA ALA A 74 -36.18 -54.23 23.38
C ALA A 74 -35.52 -54.22 21.99
N LEU A 75 -35.69 -55.28 21.19
CA LEU A 75 -35.18 -55.33 19.83
C LEU A 75 -35.82 -54.25 18.93
N LYS A 76 -37.13 -54.03 19.05
CA LYS A 76 -37.83 -52.93 18.33
C LYS A 76 -37.29 -51.56 18.74
N ALA A 77 -37.05 -51.33 20.02
CA ALA A 77 -36.50 -50.07 20.52
C ALA A 77 -35.06 -49.84 20.02
N VAL A 78 -34.22 -50.88 19.99
CA VAL A 78 -32.87 -50.81 19.43
C VAL A 78 -32.91 -50.48 17.93
N GLU A 79 -33.81 -51.10 17.16
CA GLU A 79 -33.95 -50.81 15.74
C GLU A 79 -34.45 -49.38 15.50
N ALA A 80 -35.44 -48.92 16.27
CA ALA A 80 -35.90 -47.52 16.22
C ALA A 80 -34.76 -46.53 16.55
N ALA A 81 -33.91 -46.85 17.54
CA ALA A 81 -32.75 -46.03 17.89
C ALA A 81 -31.71 -45.97 16.77
N LYS A 82 -31.47 -47.09 16.05
CA LYS A 82 -30.60 -47.12 14.88
C LYS A 82 -31.14 -46.23 13.75
N GLN A 83 -32.43 -46.34 13.45
CA GLN A 83 -33.07 -45.50 12.42
C GLN A 83 -33.03 -44.01 12.79
N ALA A 84 -33.21 -43.68 14.08
CA ALA A 84 -33.05 -42.33 14.58
C ALA A 84 -31.61 -41.81 14.42
N LYS A 85 -30.60 -42.65 14.69
CA LYS A 85 -29.19 -42.29 14.48
C LYS A 85 -28.86 -42.06 13.01
N VAL A 86 -29.35 -42.90 12.11
CA VAL A 86 -29.21 -42.71 10.65
C VAL A 86 -29.84 -41.38 10.22
N SER A 87 -31.02 -41.06 10.75
CA SER A 87 -31.69 -39.78 10.47
C SER A 87 -30.91 -38.57 11.00
N GLN A 88 -30.31 -38.68 12.19
CA GLN A 88 -29.45 -37.66 12.77
C GLN A 88 -28.18 -37.44 11.93
N ASP A 89 -27.58 -38.52 11.42
CA ASP A 89 -26.39 -38.47 10.56
C ASP A 89 -26.72 -37.83 9.22
N ALA A 90 -27.85 -38.20 8.61
CA ALA A 90 -28.34 -37.58 7.38
C ALA A 90 -28.61 -36.07 7.57
N ALA A 91 -29.22 -35.67 8.68
CA ALA A 91 -29.43 -34.26 9.00
C ALA A 91 -28.10 -33.50 9.19
N SER A 92 -27.12 -34.13 9.85
CA SER A 92 -25.79 -33.55 10.06
C SER A 92 -25.04 -33.37 8.74
N GLN A 93 -25.09 -34.36 7.84
CA GLN A 93 -24.52 -34.26 6.50
C GLN A 93 -25.20 -33.17 5.68
N SER A 94 -26.53 -33.05 5.77
CA SER A 94 -27.27 -31.99 5.08
C SER A 94 -26.90 -30.60 5.59
N ALA A 95 -26.68 -30.43 6.90
CA ALA A 95 -26.21 -29.17 7.48
C ALA A 95 -24.80 -28.81 7.01
N GLN A 96 -23.89 -29.79 6.92
CA GLN A 96 -22.55 -29.58 6.38
C GLN A 96 -22.58 -29.17 4.89
N ALA A 97 -23.42 -29.83 4.08
CA ALA A 97 -23.60 -29.47 2.67
C ALA A 97 -24.17 -28.05 2.47
N ALA A 98 -25.10 -27.64 3.34
CA ALA A 98 -25.63 -26.28 3.36
C ALA A 98 -24.55 -25.25 3.75
N GLY A 99 -23.70 -25.57 4.73
CA GLY A 99 -22.53 -24.78 5.10
C GLY A 99 -21.56 -24.58 3.92
N ALA A 100 -21.17 -25.67 3.26
CA ALA A 100 -20.29 -25.62 2.09
C ALA A 100 -20.89 -24.79 0.94
N SER A 101 -22.21 -24.88 0.72
CA SER A 101 -22.91 -24.08 -0.30
C SER A 101 -22.93 -22.58 0.03
N LYS A 102 -23.07 -22.22 1.32
CA LYS A 102 -22.96 -20.84 1.79
C LYS A 102 -21.56 -20.28 1.54
N ASP A 103 -20.52 -21.05 1.85
CA ASP A 103 -19.12 -20.62 1.68
C ASP A 103 -18.78 -20.45 0.18
N GLU A 104 -19.28 -21.33 -0.69
CA GLU A 104 -19.15 -21.19 -2.14
C GLU A 104 -19.85 -19.92 -2.65
N ALA A 105 -21.08 -19.64 -2.20
CA ALA A 105 -21.79 -18.42 -2.57
C ALA A 105 -21.05 -17.15 -2.13
N GLN A 106 -20.41 -17.16 -0.95
CA GLN A 106 -19.57 -16.07 -0.48
C GLN A 106 -18.33 -15.87 -1.36
N ARG A 107 -17.64 -16.95 -1.74
CA ARG A 107 -16.50 -16.89 -2.68
C ARG A 107 -16.90 -16.35 -4.05
N GLN A 108 -18.07 -16.73 -4.55
CA GLN A 108 -18.60 -16.21 -5.82
C GLN A 108 -18.94 -14.72 -5.74
N ALA A 109 -19.52 -14.26 -4.62
CA ALA A 109 -19.80 -12.84 -4.40
C ALA A 109 -18.51 -11.99 -4.34
N GLN A 110 -17.46 -12.50 -3.67
CA GLN A 110 -16.14 -11.86 -3.66
C GLN A 110 -15.54 -11.80 -5.06
N THR A 111 -15.61 -12.90 -5.82
CA THR A 111 -15.12 -12.95 -7.21
C THR A 111 -15.85 -11.94 -8.10
N ALA A 112 -17.18 -11.84 -7.99
CA ALA A 112 -17.97 -10.85 -8.72
C ALA A 112 -17.58 -9.41 -8.35
N THR A 113 -17.29 -9.15 -7.07
CA THR A 113 -16.81 -7.85 -6.60
C THR A 113 -15.46 -7.48 -7.22
N SER A 114 -14.50 -8.42 -7.25
CA SER A 114 -13.20 -8.21 -7.90
C SER A 114 -13.33 -7.99 -9.40
N GLN A 115 -14.21 -8.73 -10.09
CA GLN A 115 -14.48 -8.54 -11.51
C GLN A 115 -15.09 -7.17 -11.81
N ALA A 116 -16.00 -6.68 -10.97
CA ALA A 116 -16.57 -5.33 -11.11
C ALA A 116 -15.51 -4.24 -10.95
N GLN A 117 -14.58 -4.39 -10.02
CA GLN A 117 -13.44 -3.47 -9.84
C GLN A 117 -12.50 -3.49 -11.07
N ALA A 118 -12.19 -4.66 -11.61
CA ALA A 118 -11.37 -4.79 -12.82
C ALA A 118 -12.05 -4.16 -14.05
N ALA A 119 -13.36 -4.33 -14.19
CA ALA A 119 -14.15 -3.69 -15.23
C ALA A 119 -14.14 -2.15 -15.10
N LYS A 120 -14.24 -1.64 -13.86
CA LYS A 120 -14.15 -0.21 -13.58
C LYS A 120 -12.78 0.37 -13.93
N ALA A 121 -11.70 -0.31 -13.55
CA ALA A 121 -10.34 0.09 -13.92
C ALA A 121 -10.14 0.11 -15.44
N SER A 122 -10.69 -0.88 -16.16
CA SER A 122 -10.65 -0.94 -17.62
C SER A 122 -11.41 0.23 -18.27
N GLN A 123 -12.56 0.61 -17.72
CA GLN A 123 -13.32 1.78 -18.16
C GLN A 123 -12.52 3.08 -17.99
N ASP A 124 -11.84 3.24 -16.85
CA ASP A 124 -11.08 4.46 -16.57
C ASP A 124 -9.81 4.55 -17.44
N ALA A 125 -9.16 3.42 -17.73
CA ALA A 125 -8.05 3.34 -18.68
C ALA A 125 -8.48 3.72 -20.12
N ALA A 126 -9.67 3.26 -20.54
CA ALA A 126 -10.24 3.64 -21.84
C ALA A 126 -10.53 5.15 -21.93
N LYS A 127 -11.06 5.76 -20.85
CA LYS A 127 -11.28 7.22 -20.79
C LYS A 127 -9.97 8.01 -20.88
N ALA A 128 -8.94 7.58 -20.15
CA ALA A 128 -7.62 8.20 -20.21
C ALA A 128 -7.02 8.14 -21.62
N SER A 129 -7.14 6.97 -22.28
CA SER A 129 -6.69 6.78 -23.66
C SER A 129 -7.41 7.70 -24.65
N ALA A 130 -8.72 7.90 -24.47
CA ALA A 130 -9.49 8.84 -25.29
C ALA A 130 -9.01 10.30 -25.11
N SER A 131 -8.76 10.74 -23.88
CA SER A 131 -8.21 12.08 -23.63
C SER A 131 -6.81 12.28 -24.23
N GLN A 132 -5.96 11.25 -24.20
CA GLN A 132 -4.64 11.30 -24.84
C GLN A 132 -4.73 11.37 -26.37
N ALA A 133 -5.72 10.70 -26.97
CA ALA A 133 -5.99 10.82 -28.39
C ALA A 133 -6.43 12.25 -28.77
N ASP A 134 -7.28 12.89 -27.98
CA ASP A 134 -7.71 14.28 -28.19
C ASP A 134 -6.55 15.28 -28.07
N GLN A 135 -5.65 15.07 -27.11
CA GLN A 135 -4.43 15.87 -26.97
C GLN A 135 -3.52 15.68 -28.20
N SER A 136 -3.35 14.44 -28.66
CA SER A 136 -2.53 14.13 -29.85
C SER A 136 -3.12 14.77 -31.11
N LYS A 137 -4.44 14.75 -31.27
CA LYS A 137 -5.16 15.46 -32.35
C LYS A 137 -4.90 16.96 -32.31
N SER A 138 -4.94 17.57 -31.12
CA SER A 138 -4.70 19.01 -30.95
C SER A 138 -3.26 19.39 -31.27
N ALA A 139 -2.29 18.59 -30.82
CA ALA A 139 -0.87 18.77 -31.14
C ALA A 139 -0.59 18.64 -32.65
N ALA A 140 -1.24 17.68 -33.31
CA ALA A 140 -1.15 17.53 -34.77
C ALA A 140 -1.72 18.75 -35.52
N ALA A 141 -2.85 19.30 -35.06
CA ALA A 141 -3.43 20.51 -35.63
C ALA A 141 -2.51 21.73 -35.46
N GLN A 142 -1.89 21.90 -34.29
CA GLN A 142 -0.91 22.95 -34.04
C GLN A 142 0.32 22.81 -34.94
N SER A 143 0.84 21.59 -35.09
CA SER A 143 1.98 21.30 -35.97
C SER A 143 1.66 21.63 -37.44
N ALA A 144 0.43 21.33 -37.89
CA ALA A 144 -0.04 21.71 -39.23
C ALA A 144 -0.10 23.23 -39.42
N SER A 145 -0.55 23.99 -38.40
CA SER A 145 -0.54 25.46 -38.46
C SER A 145 0.88 26.01 -38.57
N GLN A 146 1.80 25.52 -37.74
CA GLN A 146 3.21 25.95 -37.77
C GLN A 146 3.89 25.65 -39.10
N ALA A 147 3.56 24.51 -39.72
CA ALA A 147 4.04 24.16 -41.05
C ALA A 147 3.53 25.14 -42.13
N ASN A 148 2.26 25.57 -42.05
CA ASN A 148 1.70 26.58 -42.95
C ASN A 148 2.34 27.96 -42.76
N ASP A 149 2.59 28.36 -41.51
CA ASP A 149 3.29 29.62 -41.22
C ASP A 149 4.72 29.60 -41.78
N SER A 150 5.43 28.49 -41.58
CA SER A 150 6.78 28.29 -42.13
C SER A 150 6.79 28.35 -43.65
N LYS A 151 5.78 27.75 -44.30
CA LYS A 151 5.59 27.84 -45.76
C LYS A 151 5.39 29.29 -46.22
N ALA A 152 4.60 30.08 -45.49
CA ALA A 152 4.36 31.48 -45.81
C ALA A 152 5.64 32.33 -45.65
N GLN A 153 6.41 32.11 -44.57
CA GLN A 153 7.69 32.79 -44.35
C GLN A 153 8.72 32.44 -45.43
N ALA A 154 8.77 31.18 -45.87
CA ALA A 154 9.63 30.76 -46.97
C ALA A 154 9.24 31.46 -48.30
N ALA A 155 7.94 31.61 -48.58
CA ALA A 155 7.46 32.35 -49.75
C ALA A 155 7.85 33.84 -49.70
N GLN A 156 7.71 34.49 -48.54
CA GLN A 156 8.13 35.88 -48.34
C GLN A 156 9.65 36.04 -48.54
N SER A 157 10.44 35.12 -48.01
CA SER A 157 11.90 35.12 -48.17
C SER A 157 12.30 34.98 -49.65
N ALA A 158 11.61 34.11 -50.40
CA ALA A 158 11.83 33.95 -51.83
C ALA A 158 11.48 35.24 -52.62
N GLN A 159 10.39 35.93 -52.23
CA GLN A 159 10.02 37.22 -52.83
C GLN A 159 11.07 38.30 -52.54
N ALA A 160 11.52 38.41 -51.28
CA ALA A 160 12.56 39.35 -50.89
C ALA A 160 13.86 39.11 -51.68
N ALA A 161 14.29 37.85 -51.82
CA ALA A 161 15.45 37.50 -52.62
C ALA A 161 15.29 37.89 -54.11
N SER A 162 14.09 37.74 -54.68
CA SER A 162 13.77 38.19 -56.03
C SER A 162 13.88 39.72 -56.17
N THR A 163 13.36 40.47 -55.20
CA THR A 163 13.50 41.93 -55.15
C THR A 163 14.97 42.34 -55.09
N SER A 164 15.75 41.77 -54.17
CA SER A 164 17.18 42.09 -54.05
C SER A 164 17.98 41.74 -55.31
N LYS A 165 17.62 40.65 -56.01
CA LYS A 165 18.22 40.32 -57.31
C LYS A 165 17.96 41.43 -58.33
N ASN A 166 16.75 41.97 -58.40
CA ASN A 166 16.39 43.03 -59.33
C ASN A 166 17.07 44.35 -58.97
N GLU A 167 17.13 44.70 -57.69
CA GLU A 167 17.86 45.88 -57.21
C GLU A 167 19.35 45.80 -57.55
N ALA A 168 19.99 44.64 -57.32
CA ALA A 168 21.39 44.43 -57.69
C ALA A 168 21.62 44.54 -59.21
N ALA A 169 20.68 44.05 -60.03
CA ALA A 169 20.74 44.21 -61.48
C ALA A 169 20.65 45.69 -61.89
N ALA A 170 19.71 46.45 -61.31
CA ALA A 170 19.59 47.89 -61.56
C ALA A 170 20.85 48.67 -61.16
N SER A 171 21.42 48.39 -59.98
CA SER A 171 22.69 49.00 -59.56
C SER A 171 23.85 48.69 -60.52
N ALA A 172 23.89 47.48 -61.10
CA ALA A 172 24.90 47.12 -62.09
C ALA A 172 24.74 47.92 -63.40
N GLU A 173 23.50 48.18 -63.85
CA GLU A 173 23.21 49.02 -65.01
C GLU A 173 23.60 50.49 -64.78
N GLU A 174 23.27 51.03 -63.60
CA GLU A 174 23.65 52.39 -63.19
C GLU A 174 25.18 52.55 -63.15
N ALA A 175 25.89 51.59 -62.57
CA ALA A 175 27.35 51.56 -62.56
C ALA A 175 27.94 51.52 -63.98
N GLY A 176 27.32 50.74 -64.88
CA GLY A 176 27.69 50.70 -66.30
C GLY A 176 27.53 52.06 -67.00
N THR A 177 26.43 52.76 -66.72
CA THR A 177 26.17 54.12 -67.24
C THR A 177 27.17 55.13 -66.70
N ALA A 178 27.45 55.09 -65.39
CA ALA A 178 28.44 55.96 -64.76
C ALA A 178 29.84 55.77 -65.35
N ARG A 179 30.23 54.52 -65.64
CA ARG A 179 31.49 54.20 -66.33
C ARG A 179 31.56 54.83 -67.71
N GLN A 180 30.51 54.73 -68.52
CA GLN A 180 30.46 55.35 -69.86
C GLN A 180 30.56 56.89 -69.78
N GLY A 181 29.89 57.49 -68.79
CA GLY A 181 30.00 58.93 -68.53
C GLY A 181 31.43 59.34 -68.17
N ALA A 182 32.11 58.56 -67.33
CA ALA A 182 33.52 58.79 -66.97
C ALA A 182 34.47 58.62 -68.16
N GLU A 183 34.24 57.63 -69.02
CA GLU A 183 35.00 57.44 -70.27
C GLU A 183 34.83 58.63 -71.21
N THR A 184 33.60 59.12 -71.38
CA THR A 184 33.29 60.30 -72.20
C THR A 184 33.98 61.55 -71.66
N ALA A 185 33.91 61.77 -70.34
CA ALA A 185 34.58 62.90 -69.69
C ALA A 185 36.10 62.84 -69.83
N ARG A 186 36.70 61.65 -69.69
CA ARG A 186 38.13 61.42 -69.92
C ARG A 186 38.53 61.75 -71.35
N ASP A 187 37.74 61.34 -72.33
CA ASP A 187 38.06 61.56 -73.74
C ASP A 187 37.92 63.04 -74.13
N LEU A 188 36.90 63.74 -73.62
CA LEU A 188 36.77 65.20 -73.74
C LEU A 188 37.96 65.93 -73.08
N ALA A 189 38.37 65.50 -71.88
CA ALA A 189 39.51 66.09 -71.20
C ALA A 189 40.80 65.94 -72.01
N LYS A 190 41.03 64.78 -72.66
CA LYS A 190 42.13 64.60 -73.61
C LYS A 190 42.03 65.56 -74.79
N GLN A 191 40.87 65.66 -75.42
CA GLN A 191 40.66 66.58 -76.56
C GLN A 191 40.96 68.03 -76.19
N TYR A 192 40.53 68.48 -75.00
CA TYR A 192 40.83 69.83 -74.51
C TYR A 192 42.31 70.02 -74.18
N ALA A 193 42.97 69.02 -73.59
CA ALA A 193 44.41 69.06 -73.33
C ALA A 193 45.21 69.16 -74.64
N ASP A 194 44.85 68.37 -75.66
CA ASP A 194 45.47 68.42 -76.98
C ASP A 194 45.26 69.80 -77.64
N SER A 195 44.03 70.32 -77.56
CA SER A 195 43.69 71.66 -78.09
C SER A 195 44.49 72.77 -77.42
N ALA A 196 44.67 72.68 -76.09
CA ALA A 196 45.47 73.63 -75.32
C ALA A 196 46.96 73.53 -75.67
N GLN A 197 47.49 72.33 -75.92
CA GLN A 197 48.87 72.11 -76.35
C GLN A 197 49.13 72.65 -77.76
N THR A 198 48.12 72.61 -78.65
CA THR A 198 48.14 73.26 -79.97
C THR A 198 47.82 74.76 -79.94
N GLY A 199 47.67 75.36 -78.75
CA GLY A 199 47.16 76.71 -78.56
C GLY A 199 47.69 77.74 -79.54
N ILE A 200 46.85 78.75 -79.82
CA ILE A 200 47.23 79.93 -80.61
C ILE A 200 48.56 80.44 -80.07
N LYS A 201 49.61 80.32 -80.88
CA LYS A 201 50.94 80.86 -80.53
C LYS A 201 50.74 82.31 -80.08
N PRO A 202 51.37 82.75 -78.99
CA PRO A 202 51.47 84.18 -78.71
C PRO A 202 51.82 84.91 -80.00
N ASP A 203 51.03 85.94 -80.35
CA ASP A 203 51.15 86.75 -81.56
C ASP A 203 50.58 86.18 -82.89
N THR A 204 49.87 85.03 -82.90
CA THR A 204 49.23 84.52 -84.14
C THR A 204 47.80 84.99 -84.41
N VAL A 205 47.03 85.43 -83.40
CA VAL A 205 45.77 86.16 -83.67
C VAL A 205 46.10 87.62 -83.88
N THR A 206 46.37 87.97 -85.13
CA THR A 206 46.46 89.38 -85.51
C THR A 206 45.05 89.96 -85.59
N ARG A 207 44.93 91.26 -85.33
CA ARG A 207 43.67 92.02 -85.40
C ARG A 207 42.89 91.71 -86.70
N ALA A 208 43.59 91.39 -87.79
CA ALA A 208 43.05 91.11 -89.12
C ALA A 208 42.22 89.82 -89.22
N MET A 209 42.33 88.92 -88.24
CA MET A 209 41.64 87.63 -88.23
C MET A 209 40.27 87.69 -87.55
N LEU A 210 39.91 88.84 -86.95
CA LEU A 210 38.57 89.12 -86.45
C LEU A 210 37.65 89.52 -87.61
N LYS A 211 36.44 88.96 -87.66
CA LYS A 211 35.41 89.41 -88.61
C LYS A 211 35.16 90.91 -88.42
N PRO A 212 34.91 91.67 -89.52
CA PRO A 212 34.74 93.13 -89.45
C PRO A 212 33.68 93.58 -88.43
N GLU A 213 32.62 92.79 -88.23
CA GLU A 213 31.56 93.12 -87.28
C GLU A 213 32.04 93.15 -85.81
N LEU A 214 32.95 92.25 -85.43
CA LEU A 214 33.48 92.16 -84.06
C LEU A 214 34.54 93.22 -83.75
N ARG A 215 35.20 93.75 -84.77
CA ARG A 215 36.18 94.85 -84.62
C ARG A 215 35.52 96.14 -84.15
N GLY A 216 34.33 96.45 -84.67
CA GLY A 216 33.56 97.63 -84.26
C GLY A 216 32.97 97.52 -82.86
N GLU A 217 32.59 96.32 -82.41
CA GLU A 217 32.03 96.12 -81.06
C GLU A 217 33.07 96.17 -79.94
N ILE A 218 34.30 95.68 -80.18
CA ILE A 218 35.39 95.76 -79.19
C ILE A 218 35.83 97.22 -78.98
N ASP A 219 35.92 98.01 -80.05
CA ASP A 219 36.30 99.42 -79.98
C ASP A 219 35.15 100.31 -79.43
N GLY A 220 33.89 99.84 -79.49
CA GLY A 220 32.71 100.58 -79.03
C GLY A 220 32.21 100.24 -77.61
N LYS A 221 32.72 99.18 -76.97
CA LYS A 221 32.20 98.69 -75.68
C LYS A 221 33.25 98.28 -74.65
N ALA A 222 34.51 98.69 -74.79
CA ALA A 222 35.50 98.60 -73.71
C ALA A 222 35.53 99.91 -72.90
N PRO A 223 34.69 100.11 -71.87
CA PRO A 223 34.94 101.17 -70.91
C PRO A 223 36.26 100.90 -70.19
N ALA A 224 37.13 101.89 -70.19
CA ALA A 224 38.33 101.91 -69.37
C ALA A 224 37.94 101.82 -67.89
N SER A 225 38.17 100.65 -67.30
CA SER A 225 37.83 100.26 -65.93
C SER A 225 36.32 100.13 -65.64
N HIS A 226 35.93 98.95 -65.18
CA HIS A 226 34.70 98.72 -64.45
C HIS A 226 35.10 98.20 -63.07
N THR A 227 34.81 98.98 -62.04
CA THR A 227 34.91 98.56 -60.64
C THR A 227 33.70 97.70 -60.29
N HIS A 228 33.90 96.68 -59.45
CA HIS A 228 32.88 95.71 -59.03
C HIS A 228 31.64 96.29 -58.31
N SER A 229 31.53 97.61 -58.09
CA SER A 229 30.41 98.23 -57.38
C SER A 229 29.08 98.14 -58.11
N ASP A 230 29.09 98.16 -59.44
CA ASP A 230 27.86 98.31 -60.21
C ASP A 230 27.05 96.99 -60.26
N LEU A 231 27.75 95.86 -60.12
CA LEU A 231 27.12 94.55 -59.93
C LEU A 231 26.55 94.38 -58.52
N GLN A 232 27.20 94.97 -57.50
CA GLN A 232 26.72 94.93 -56.12
C GLN A 232 25.43 95.75 -55.96
N ALA A 233 25.35 96.93 -56.58
CA ALA A 233 24.14 97.75 -56.57
C ALA A 233 22.94 97.09 -57.27
N ALA A 234 23.19 96.31 -58.33
CA ALA A 234 22.15 95.56 -59.04
C ALA A 234 21.65 94.32 -58.25
N LEU A 235 22.51 93.73 -57.41
CA LEU A 235 22.16 92.61 -56.52
C LEU A 235 21.44 93.06 -55.25
N ASP A 236 21.83 94.21 -54.68
CA ASP A 236 21.25 94.71 -53.43
C ASP A 236 19.80 95.23 -53.61
N GLY A 237 19.39 95.57 -54.84
CA GLY A 237 18.05 96.10 -55.14
C GLY A 237 16.99 95.08 -55.59
N LYS A 238 17.36 93.81 -55.87
CA LYS A 238 16.42 92.78 -56.36
C LYS A 238 16.19 91.61 -55.41
N ALA A 239 16.95 91.51 -54.32
CA ALA A 239 16.63 90.59 -53.24
C ALA A 239 15.64 91.26 -52.29
N ASP A 240 14.34 91.09 -52.53
CA ASP A 240 13.35 91.28 -51.48
C ASP A 240 13.61 90.24 -50.38
N LYS A 241 14.44 90.59 -49.41
CA LYS A 241 14.75 89.76 -48.24
C LYS A 241 13.59 89.70 -47.23
N THR A 242 12.47 90.39 -47.49
CA THR A 242 11.31 90.40 -46.59
C THR A 242 10.25 89.35 -46.93
N ALA A 243 10.37 88.68 -48.08
CA ALA A 243 9.49 87.60 -48.52
C ALA A 243 10.21 86.24 -48.61
N VAL A 244 11.31 86.05 -47.87
CA VAL A 244 11.86 84.71 -47.66
C VAL A 244 10.91 83.99 -46.70
N GLN A 245 10.31 82.91 -47.19
CA GLN A 245 9.68 81.84 -46.42
C GLN A 245 10.23 81.82 -44.99
N PRO A 246 9.43 81.78 -43.90
CA PRO A 246 9.99 81.54 -42.59
C PRO A 246 10.75 80.21 -42.67
N THR A 247 12.08 80.31 -42.77
CA THR A 247 12.93 79.16 -42.58
C THR A 247 12.71 78.77 -41.13
N ILE A 248 12.55 77.47 -40.87
CA ILE A 248 12.28 76.94 -39.52
C ILE A 248 13.35 77.38 -38.50
N ASP A 249 14.48 77.91 -38.97
CA ASP A 249 15.55 78.49 -38.15
C ASP A 249 15.20 79.85 -37.52
N ASP A 250 14.19 80.59 -38.01
CA ASP A 250 13.70 81.82 -37.36
C ASP A 250 12.78 81.55 -36.15
N VAL A 251 12.49 80.28 -35.84
CA VAL A 251 11.91 79.91 -34.54
C VAL A 251 13.02 79.85 -33.50
N THR A 252 13.49 81.02 -33.06
CA THR A 252 14.50 81.16 -31.99
C THR A 252 14.06 80.55 -30.65
N ALA A 253 12.78 80.16 -30.52
CA ALA A 253 12.20 79.48 -29.38
C ALA A 253 12.14 77.94 -29.52
N SER A 254 12.66 77.36 -30.61
CA SER A 254 12.66 75.92 -30.82
C SER A 254 13.89 75.27 -30.19
N THR A 255 13.69 74.29 -29.31
CA THR A 255 14.78 73.62 -28.59
C THR A 255 14.74 72.11 -28.82
N TYR A 256 15.90 71.45 -28.69
CA TYR A 256 16.02 69.99 -28.72
C TYR A 256 15.57 69.34 -27.39
N SER A 257 15.01 70.11 -26.44
CA SER A 257 14.42 69.62 -25.20
C SER A 257 13.27 70.54 -24.82
N ALA A 258 12.23 70.52 -25.65
CA ALA A 258 11.09 71.42 -25.47
C ALA A 258 10.49 71.25 -24.07
N THR A 259 10.42 72.36 -23.34
CA THR A 259 9.69 72.52 -22.08
C THR A 259 8.27 73.03 -22.35
N PRO A 260 7.33 72.94 -21.38
CA PRO A 260 5.99 73.50 -21.56
C PRO A 260 6.05 74.96 -22.03
N GLY A 261 5.38 75.26 -23.14
CA GLY A 261 5.36 76.61 -23.75
C GLY A 261 6.42 76.87 -24.83
N THR A 262 7.24 75.88 -25.21
CA THR A 262 8.23 75.99 -26.30
C THR A 262 7.86 75.13 -27.51
N LEU A 263 8.33 75.51 -28.70
CA LEU A 263 8.13 74.73 -29.93
C LEU A 263 9.18 73.62 -30.04
N MET A 264 8.78 72.43 -30.48
CA MET A 264 9.69 71.27 -30.61
C MET A 264 10.48 71.30 -31.92
N LYS A 265 11.81 71.09 -31.86
CA LYS A 265 12.68 70.97 -33.05
C LYS A 265 12.92 69.49 -33.40
N ARG A 266 12.85 69.14 -34.68
CA ARG A 266 13.26 67.81 -35.19
C ARG A 266 14.78 67.79 -35.41
N THR A 267 15.43 66.66 -35.12
CA THR A 267 16.83 66.43 -35.48
C THR A 267 16.99 66.26 -36.99
N SER A 268 18.23 66.30 -37.49
CA SER A 268 18.57 66.00 -38.89
C SER A 268 18.19 64.58 -39.33
N THR A 269 17.95 63.67 -38.36
CA THR A 269 17.45 62.30 -38.57
C THR A 269 15.92 62.19 -38.43
N GLY A 270 15.22 63.31 -38.22
CA GLY A 270 13.77 63.38 -38.11
C GLY A 270 13.20 63.05 -36.73
N ALA A 271 14.03 62.78 -35.73
CA ALA A 271 13.63 62.48 -34.35
C ALA A 271 13.25 63.75 -33.57
N VAL A 272 12.47 63.61 -32.51
CA VAL A 272 12.04 64.70 -31.62
C VAL A 272 12.51 64.38 -30.21
N SER A 273 12.99 65.39 -29.48
CA SER A 273 13.37 65.25 -28.07
C SER A 273 12.57 66.23 -27.21
N VAL A 274 11.91 65.71 -26.18
CA VAL A 274 11.02 66.43 -25.26
C VAL A 274 11.46 66.18 -23.82
N ALA A 275 11.29 67.18 -22.96
CA ALA A 275 11.57 67.03 -21.52
C ALA A 275 10.63 65.98 -20.88
N SER A 276 10.99 65.49 -19.70
CA SER A 276 10.12 64.55 -18.96
C SER A 276 8.80 65.23 -18.60
N PRO A 277 7.65 64.55 -18.80
CA PRO A 277 6.34 65.13 -18.57
C PRO A 277 6.10 65.40 -17.07
N THR A 278 5.49 66.54 -16.76
CA THR A 278 5.09 66.95 -15.40
C THR A 278 3.57 66.97 -15.20
N ALA A 279 2.79 66.82 -16.28
CA ALA A 279 1.33 66.73 -16.26
C ALA A 279 0.85 65.63 -17.22
N SER A 280 -0.35 65.10 -16.98
CA SER A 280 -0.93 63.97 -17.74
C SER A 280 -1.19 64.25 -19.22
N VAL A 281 -1.25 65.52 -19.62
CA VAL A 281 -1.49 65.95 -21.01
C VAL A 281 -0.19 66.20 -21.80
N HIS A 282 0.97 66.04 -21.18
CA HIS A 282 2.27 66.24 -21.83
C HIS A 282 2.70 65.02 -22.65
N ALA A 283 3.44 65.25 -23.74
CA ALA A 283 4.14 64.18 -24.45
C ALA A 283 5.23 63.56 -23.56
N ALA A 284 5.35 62.23 -23.56
CA ALA A 284 6.34 61.51 -22.78
C ALA A 284 7.57 61.14 -23.63
N ASN A 285 8.78 61.36 -23.10
CA ASN A 285 9.99 60.80 -23.70
C ASN A 285 10.17 59.32 -23.31
N LYS A 286 11.00 58.59 -24.07
CA LYS A 286 11.23 57.16 -23.85
C LYS A 286 11.81 56.86 -22.46
N SER A 287 12.73 57.68 -21.95
CA SER A 287 13.31 57.48 -20.61
C SER A 287 12.22 57.52 -19.54
N TYR A 288 11.32 58.49 -19.58
CA TYR A 288 10.20 58.59 -18.64
C TYR A 288 9.28 57.37 -18.71
N VAL A 289 8.96 56.89 -19.92
CA VAL A 289 8.12 55.69 -20.09
C VAL A 289 8.84 54.46 -19.55
N ASP A 290 10.12 54.29 -19.88
CA ASP A 290 10.94 53.17 -19.41
C ASP A 290 11.08 53.21 -17.88
N ASP A 291 11.30 54.37 -17.28
CA ASP A 291 11.39 54.56 -15.82
C ASP A 291 10.04 54.31 -15.13
N ALA A 292 8.93 54.82 -15.69
CA ALA A 292 7.60 54.60 -15.15
C ALA A 292 7.16 53.12 -15.26
N VAL A 293 7.52 52.45 -16.36
CA VAL A 293 7.26 51.02 -16.57
C VAL A 293 8.16 50.16 -15.69
N SER A 294 9.46 50.46 -15.63
CA SER A 294 10.43 49.78 -14.78
C SER A 294 10.06 49.95 -13.29
N GLY A 295 9.61 51.15 -12.90
CA GLY A 295 9.07 51.41 -11.56
C GLY A 295 7.86 50.54 -11.24
N LYS A 296 6.91 50.36 -12.17
CA LYS A 296 5.76 49.45 -11.98
C LYS A 296 6.17 47.98 -11.90
N ILE A 297 7.19 47.57 -12.67
CA ILE A 297 7.70 46.19 -12.68
C ILE A 297 8.48 45.87 -11.40
N ASN A 298 9.21 46.86 -10.84
CA ASN A 298 10.02 46.69 -9.63
C ASN A 298 9.23 46.93 -8.33
N SER A 299 8.16 47.74 -8.37
CA SER A 299 7.32 48.04 -7.19
C SER A 299 6.27 46.96 -6.92
N ALA A 300 5.95 46.11 -7.89
CA ALA A 300 5.35 44.82 -7.59
C ALA A 300 6.47 43.95 -7.04
N GLU A 301 6.54 43.80 -5.72
CA GLU A 301 7.51 42.99 -4.98
C GLU A 301 7.70 41.60 -5.61
N ALA A 302 8.56 41.50 -6.61
CA ALA A 302 9.01 40.25 -7.19
C ALA A 302 10.10 39.69 -6.28
N THR A 303 9.72 39.34 -5.06
CA THR A 303 10.61 38.70 -4.10
C THR A 303 10.99 37.33 -4.65
N GLN A 304 12.27 36.97 -4.54
CA GLN A 304 12.75 35.61 -4.90
C GLN A 304 12.04 34.52 -4.08
N THR A 305 11.44 34.90 -2.95
CA THR A 305 10.57 34.10 -2.09
C THR A 305 9.11 34.28 -2.52
N ALA A 306 8.50 33.21 -3.01
CA ALA A 306 7.10 33.17 -3.39
C ALA A 306 6.22 33.00 -2.14
N ASN A 307 5.77 34.11 -1.58
CA ASN A 307 4.62 34.12 -0.66
C ASN A 307 3.34 34.30 -1.47
N GLY A 308 2.25 33.65 -1.06
CA GLY A 308 0.94 33.71 -1.73
C GLY A 308 0.48 35.15 -2.00
N GLY A 309 -0.10 35.38 -3.19
CA GLY A 309 -0.63 36.68 -3.61
C GLY A 309 0.36 37.68 -4.22
N LYS A 310 1.61 37.27 -4.53
CA LYS A 310 2.64 38.12 -5.17
C LYS A 310 2.93 37.69 -6.62
N ILE A 311 3.37 38.63 -7.46
CA ILE A 311 3.84 38.34 -8.82
C ILE A 311 5.23 37.69 -8.72
N VAL A 312 5.41 36.51 -9.31
CA VAL A 312 6.68 35.79 -9.24
C VAL A 312 7.59 36.16 -10.42
N LYS A 313 8.88 36.42 -10.13
CA LYS A 313 9.90 36.60 -11.16
C LYS A 313 10.28 35.27 -11.81
N ARG A 314 10.39 35.26 -13.15
CA ARG A 314 11.10 34.20 -13.88
C ARG A 314 12.60 34.47 -13.78
N TRP A 315 13.36 33.47 -13.35
CA TRP A 315 14.81 33.52 -13.29
C TRP A 315 15.39 33.63 -14.71
N ASP A 316 16.61 34.15 -14.83
CA ASP A 316 17.41 34.14 -16.06
C ASP A 316 17.68 32.72 -16.58
N THR A 317 17.67 31.73 -15.69
CA THR A 317 17.69 30.29 -16.00
C THR A 317 16.36 29.73 -16.51
N GLY A 318 15.31 30.56 -16.63
CA GLY A 318 13.97 30.18 -17.07
C GLY A 318 13.09 29.56 -15.98
N GLN A 319 13.61 29.38 -14.77
CA GLN A 319 12.88 28.82 -13.62
C GLN A 319 11.87 29.83 -13.03
N ILE A 320 10.86 29.35 -12.32
CA ILE A 320 9.87 30.16 -11.61
C ILE A 320 9.89 29.74 -10.14
N SER A 321 10.06 30.68 -9.21
CA SER A 321 9.94 30.39 -7.78
C SER A 321 8.49 30.06 -7.43
N VAL A 322 8.23 28.93 -6.79
CA VAL A 322 6.90 28.57 -6.31
C VAL A 322 6.90 28.52 -4.77
N PRO A 323 5.77 28.82 -4.10
CA PRO A 323 5.71 28.79 -2.65
C PRO A 323 6.15 27.44 -2.07
N LEU A 324 6.92 27.51 -0.98
CA LEU A 324 7.31 26.34 -0.18
C LEU A 324 6.11 25.66 0.48
N VAL A 325 5.04 26.41 0.74
CA VAL A 325 3.77 25.89 1.26
C VAL A 325 2.64 26.56 0.48
N PRO A 326 1.70 25.79 -0.13
CA PRO A 326 0.57 26.36 -0.84
C PRO A 326 -0.45 26.94 0.15
N ASP A 327 -1.07 28.06 -0.20
CA ASP A 327 -2.12 28.73 0.58
C ASP A 327 -3.53 28.21 0.29
N SER A 328 -3.68 27.45 -0.80
CA SER A 328 -4.93 26.87 -1.28
C SER A 328 -4.68 25.63 -2.14
N SER A 329 -5.72 24.81 -2.34
CA SER A 329 -5.61 23.55 -3.09
C SER A 329 -5.36 23.70 -4.59
N GLY A 330 -5.59 24.89 -5.15
CA GLY A 330 -5.30 25.20 -6.56
C GLY A 330 -3.95 25.87 -6.79
N ALA A 331 -3.19 26.16 -5.73
CA ALA A 331 -1.91 26.85 -5.85
C ALA A 331 -0.79 25.92 -6.35
N ALA A 332 0.09 26.46 -7.19
CA ALA A 332 1.35 25.80 -7.51
C ALA A 332 2.23 25.74 -6.24
N THR A 333 2.93 24.62 -6.03
CA THR A 333 3.77 24.40 -4.84
C THR A 333 5.10 23.76 -5.22
N SER A 334 6.09 23.90 -4.33
CA SER A 334 7.41 23.30 -4.52
C SER A 334 7.37 21.77 -4.50
N LYS A 335 8.24 21.13 -5.29
CA LYS A 335 8.45 19.67 -5.23
C LYS A 335 8.82 19.20 -3.83
N GLN A 336 9.62 19.98 -3.10
CA GLN A 336 10.00 19.67 -1.72
C GLN A 336 8.79 19.55 -0.78
N TYR A 337 7.77 20.40 -0.94
CA TYR A 337 6.53 20.30 -0.19
C TYR A 337 5.76 19.02 -0.51
N VAL A 338 5.58 18.73 -1.80
CA VAL A 338 4.89 17.50 -2.25
C VAL A 338 5.61 16.27 -1.75
N ASP A 339 6.94 16.22 -1.90
CA ASP A 339 7.76 15.12 -1.43
C ASP A 339 7.69 14.98 0.11
N GLY A 340 7.65 16.10 0.85
CA GLY A 340 7.49 16.10 2.30
C GLY A 340 6.13 15.57 2.77
N GLU A 341 5.03 16.00 2.15
CA GLU A 341 3.69 15.50 2.44
C GLU A 341 3.52 14.03 2.03
N LEU A 342 4.13 13.63 0.90
CA LEU A 342 4.15 12.25 0.45
C LEU A 342 4.95 11.37 1.43
N ALA A 343 6.11 11.84 1.90
CA ALA A 343 6.93 11.12 2.87
C ALA A 343 6.22 10.93 4.22
N LYS A 344 5.41 11.90 4.68
CA LYS A 344 4.54 11.73 5.86
C LYS A 344 3.53 10.60 5.66
N LYS A 345 2.99 10.47 4.44
CA LYS A 345 2.05 9.41 4.06
C LYS A 345 2.71 8.04 3.99
N VAL A 346 3.95 7.98 3.50
CA VAL A 346 4.75 6.75 3.39
C VAL A 346 5.24 6.27 4.76
N ASN A 347 5.72 7.17 5.62
CA ASN A 347 6.24 6.80 6.94
C ASN A 347 5.16 6.36 7.93
N SER A 348 3.91 6.80 7.77
CA SER A 348 2.79 6.30 8.60
C SER A 348 2.46 4.82 8.32
N SER A 349 2.92 4.27 7.18
CA SER A 349 2.79 2.85 6.84
C SER A 349 4.08 2.02 7.01
N ASP A 350 5.21 2.65 7.34
CA ASP A 350 6.55 2.04 7.33
C ASP A 350 7.23 2.01 8.72
N THR A 351 6.47 1.97 9.82
CA THR A 351 7.06 1.74 11.14
C THR A 351 7.64 0.32 11.23
N SER A 352 8.91 0.24 11.62
CA SER A 352 9.82 -0.91 11.55
C SER A 352 9.51 -2.09 12.48
N THR A 353 8.28 -2.25 12.92
CA THR A 353 7.83 -3.35 13.77
C THR A 353 7.23 -4.46 12.90
N ALA A 354 7.53 -5.71 13.23
CA ALA A 354 6.97 -6.87 12.53
C ALA A 354 5.44 -6.73 12.39
N ALA A 355 4.92 -6.97 11.18
CA ALA A 355 3.50 -6.81 10.87
C ALA A 355 2.65 -7.63 11.85
N THR A 356 2.01 -6.96 12.80
CA THR A 356 0.95 -7.51 13.64
C THR A 356 -0.37 -7.45 12.89
N GLY A 357 -1.31 -8.32 13.23
CA GLY A 357 -2.68 -8.30 12.69
C GLY A 357 -3.27 -6.89 12.62
N GLY A 358 -3.81 -6.52 11.47
CA GLY A 358 -4.37 -5.18 11.20
C GLY A 358 -3.40 -4.12 10.65
N THR A 359 -2.12 -4.45 10.39
CA THR A 359 -1.16 -3.52 9.75
C THR A 359 -1.08 -3.71 8.23
N VAL A 360 -0.86 -2.61 7.49
CA VAL A 360 -0.69 -2.64 6.03
C VAL A 360 0.58 -3.42 5.68
N VAL A 361 0.44 -4.38 4.76
CA VAL A 361 1.50 -5.30 4.38
C VAL A 361 2.63 -4.57 3.64
N ARG A 362 3.86 -4.64 4.16
CA ARG A 362 5.03 -4.01 3.55
C ARG A 362 5.49 -4.79 2.31
N ARG A 363 5.53 -4.12 1.16
CA ARG A 363 6.15 -4.64 -0.07
C ARG A 363 7.56 -4.08 -0.20
N TRP A 364 8.56 -4.95 -0.14
CA TRP A 364 9.97 -4.61 -0.28
C TRP A 364 10.30 -4.24 -1.72
N ASN A 365 11.40 -3.50 -1.90
CA ASN A 365 11.93 -3.13 -3.22
C ASN A 365 12.32 -4.35 -4.08
N SER A 366 12.53 -5.50 -3.43
CA SER A 366 12.73 -6.81 -4.08
C SER A 366 11.44 -7.45 -4.60
N GLY A 367 10.28 -6.82 -4.38
CA GLY A 367 8.95 -7.38 -4.67
C GLY A 367 8.43 -8.34 -3.59
N GLN A 368 9.22 -8.67 -2.57
CA GLN A 368 8.78 -9.49 -1.45
C GLN A 368 7.73 -8.78 -0.60
N ILE A 369 6.81 -9.54 -0.01
CA ILE A 369 5.73 -9.03 0.83
C ILE A 369 5.92 -9.62 2.24
N SER A 370 6.07 -8.78 3.25
CA SER A 370 6.17 -9.22 4.65
C SER A 370 4.79 -9.46 5.23
N VAL A 371 4.42 -10.73 5.38
CA VAL A 371 3.18 -11.17 6.02
C VAL A 371 3.41 -11.51 7.51
N PRO A 372 2.40 -11.36 8.38
CA PRO A 372 2.49 -11.77 9.78
C PRO A 372 2.94 -13.22 9.95
N LEU A 373 3.76 -13.47 10.97
CA LEU A 373 4.18 -14.84 11.31
C LEU A 373 3.01 -15.65 11.87
N ILE A 374 2.08 -15.01 12.58
CA ILE A 374 0.87 -15.62 13.13
C ILE A 374 -0.33 -14.79 12.63
N PRO A 375 -1.30 -15.38 11.92
CA PRO A 375 -2.51 -14.68 11.51
C PRO A 375 -3.43 -14.49 12.70
N ASP A 376 -4.03 -13.31 12.80
CA ASP A 376 -5.01 -12.92 13.82
C ASP A 376 -6.44 -13.37 13.47
N ASN A 377 -6.72 -13.67 12.20
CA ASN A 377 -7.96 -14.29 11.76
C ASN A 377 -7.75 -15.11 10.46
N ALA A 378 -8.79 -15.81 10.02
CA ALA A 378 -8.74 -16.73 8.86
C ALA A 378 -8.55 -16.03 7.50
N ASP A 379 -8.85 -14.74 7.40
CA ASP A 379 -8.81 -13.97 6.15
C ASP A 379 -7.45 -13.27 5.92
N VAL A 380 -6.51 -13.44 6.84
CA VAL A 380 -5.20 -12.75 6.80
C VAL A 380 -4.14 -13.65 6.16
N ALA A 381 -3.44 -13.09 5.17
CA ALA A 381 -2.28 -13.74 4.56
C ALA A 381 -1.22 -14.02 5.63
N THR A 382 -0.75 -15.27 5.71
CA THR A 382 0.21 -15.72 6.72
C THR A 382 1.47 -16.28 6.10
N SER A 383 2.54 -16.36 6.90
CA SER A 383 3.82 -16.89 6.44
C SER A 383 3.73 -18.37 6.05
N LYS A 384 4.50 -18.78 5.03
CA LYS A 384 4.63 -20.20 4.66
C LYS A 384 5.13 -21.05 5.85
N GLN A 385 5.99 -20.50 6.70
CA GLN A 385 6.45 -21.17 7.92
C GLN A 385 5.28 -21.51 8.86
N TYR A 386 4.32 -20.60 9.03
CA TYR A 386 3.12 -20.86 9.82
C TYR A 386 2.24 -21.94 9.19
N VAL A 387 2.04 -21.88 7.87
CA VAL A 387 1.25 -22.91 7.14
C VAL A 387 1.93 -24.27 7.25
N ASP A 388 3.24 -24.34 7.04
CA ASP A 388 4.01 -25.59 7.13
C ASP A 388 3.99 -26.14 8.55
N GLN A 389 4.07 -25.28 9.57
CA GLN A 389 3.93 -25.68 10.96
C GLN A 389 2.51 -26.16 11.27
N ALA A 390 1.47 -25.44 10.85
CA ALA A 390 0.07 -25.83 11.04
C ALA A 390 -0.28 -27.15 10.32
N ILE A 391 0.29 -27.39 9.12
CA ILE A 391 0.12 -28.64 8.38
C ILE A 391 0.88 -29.78 9.07
N ALA A 392 2.11 -29.52 9.55
CA ALA A 392 2.87 -30.50 10.33
C ALA A 392 2.16 -30.86 11.65
N GLU A 393 1.40 -29.93 12.22
CA GLU A 393 0.62 -30.11 13.45
C GLU A 393 -0.80 -30.64 13.19
N GLY A 394 -1.35 -30.49 11.98
CA GLY A 394 -2.71 -30.91 11.61
C GLY A 394 -2.88 -32.39 11.28
N GLY A 395 -1.79 -33.14 11.08
CA GLY A 395 -1.83 -34.55 10.67
C GLY A 395 -1.69 -35.59 11.78
N GLY A 396 -1.31 -35.20 13.00
CA GLY A 396 -1.16 -36.14 14.12
C GLY A 396 -1.31 -35.43 15.45
N GLY A 397 -2.15 -35.97 16.33
CA GLY A 397 -2.51 -35.36 17.61
C GLY A 397 -1.29 -34.85 18.36
N ALA A 398 -1.35 -33.60 18.84
CA ALA A 398 -0.24 -32.99 19.54
C ALA A 398 0.15 -33.83 20.77
N PHE A 399 1.42 -34.19 20.89
CA PHE A 399 1.94 -34.94 22.03
C PHE A 399 3.27 -34.35 22.52
N ALA A 400 3.52 -34.44 23.82
CA ALA A 400 4.83 -34.14 24.41
C ALA A 400 5.22 -35.24 25.40
N PHE A 401 6.48 -35.66 25.36
CA PHE A 401 7.08 -36.60 26.28
C PHE A 401 8.30 -35.95 26.92
N LEU A 402 8.25 -35.78 28.24
CA LEU A 402 9.28 -35.13 29.03
C LEU A 402 9.82 -36.09 30.10
N LYS A 403 11.09 -35.92 30.41
CA LYS A 403 11.77 -36.62 31.51
C LYS A 403 12.34 -35.62 32.50
N TYR A 404 12.38 -35.99 33.77
CA TYR A 404 13.10 -35.21 34.77
C TYR A 404 14.62 -35.28 34.50
N PRO A 405 15.32 -34.15 34.31
CA PRO A 405 16.77 -34.16 34.17
C PRO A 405 17.41 -34.67 35.46
N TYR A 406 18.38 -35.58 35.32
CA TYR A 406 19.09 -36.16 36.45
C TYR A 406 19.94 -35.09 37.14
N THR A 407 19.39 -34.48 38.19
CA THR A 407 20.16 -33.65 39.12
C THR A 407 19.76 -34.03 40.53
N THR A 408 20.70 -34.58 41.29
CA THR A 408 20.56 -34.79 42.73
C THR A 408 20.53 -33.43 43.43
N THR A 409 19.33 -32.89 43.62
CA THR A 409 19.12 -31.70 44.44
C THR A 409 18.38 -32.12 45.71
N SER A 410 19.07 -32.06 46.85
CA SER A 410 18.41 -32.11 48.15
C SER A 410 17.71 -30.77 48.36
N SER A 411 16.38 -30.76 48.28
CA SER A 411 15.57 -29.59 48.58
C SER A 411 14.81 -29.79 49.89
N THR A 412 14.80 -28.77 50.74
CA THR A 412 14.03 -28.72 51.98
C THR A 412 12.77 -27.85 51.84
N THR A 413 12.43 -27.41 50.63
CA THR A 413 11.33 -26.48 50.35
C THR A 413 10.50 -26.95 49.17
N SER A 414 9.24 -26.51 49.10
CA SER A 414 8.39 -26.82 47.93
C SER A 414 9.07 -26.35 46.64
N GLU A 415 9.25 -27.25 45.68
CA GLU A 415 9.91 -26.95 44.42
C GLU A 415 9.07 -27.38 43.23
N THR A 416 9.20 -26.63 42.14
CA THR A 416 8.62 -27.03 40.86
C THR A 416 9.56 -28.01 40.18
N VAL A 417 9.01 -29.16 39.81
CA VAL A 417 9.73 -30.22 39.12
C VAL A 417 10.23 -29.68 37.78
N LYS A 418 11.54 -29.76 37.55
CA LYS A 418 12.17 -29.41 36.27
C LYS A 418 11.97 -30.53 35.25
N TRP A 419 11.84 -30.19 33.98
CA TRP A 419 11.57 -31.11 32.90
C TRP A 419 12.53 -30.85 31.74
N SER A 420 12.97 -31.93 31.10
CA SER A 420 13.65 -31.90 29.83
C SER A 420 12.77 -32.55 28.78
N MET A 421 12.53 -31.82 27.68
CA MET A 421 11.68 -32.31 26.59
C MET A 421 12.44 -33.36 25.79
N VAL A 422 11.89 -34.56 25.68
CA VAL A 422 12.54 -35.71 25.02
C VAL A 422 11.96 -35.94 23.63
N ARG A 423 10.64 -35.86 23.46
CA ARG A 423 9.96 -35.89 22.17
C ARG A 423 8.75 -34.96 22.17
N LYS A 424 8.44 -34.36 21.04
CA LYS A 424 7.23 -33.56 20.85
C LYS A 424 6.70 -33.65 19.43
N GLN A 425 5.39 -33.49 19.29
CA GLN A 425 4.67 -33.22 18.05
C GLN A 425 3.68 -32.10 18.37
N GLY A 426 3.86 -30.91 17.78
CA GLY A 426 3.17 -29.69 18.20
C GLY A 426 4.09 -28.60 18.74
N ALA A 427 3.59 -27.37 18.80
CA ALA A 427 4.30 -26.17 19.26
C ALA A 427 4.51 -26.07 20.78
N PHE A 428 4.86 -27.17 21.46
CA PHE A 428 5.19 -27.12 22.89
C PHE A 428 6.48 -26.34 23.13
N SER A 429 6.47 -25.49 24.16
CA SER A 429 7.64 -24.77 24.66
C SER A 429 7.79 -24.98 26.16
N LEU A 430 9.04 -24.93 26.64
CA LEU A 430 9.37 -24.95 28.06
C LEU A 430 9.75 -23.53 28.50
N SER A 431 9.12 -23.03 29.57
CA SER A 431 9.50 -21.79 30.23
C SER A 431 10.26 -22.12 31.52
N GLY A 432 11.53 -21.71 31.59
CA GLY A 432 12.38 -21.89 32.77
C GLY A 432 12.47 -23.34 33.27
N ASP A 433 12.47 -24.32 32.35
CA ASP A 433 12.48 -25.77 32.58
C ASP A 433 11.37 -26.33 33.48
N THR A 434 10.40 -25.52 33.93
CA THR A 434 9.45 -25.91 34.97
C THR A 434 8.00 -25.86 34.51
N GLN A 435 7.75 -25.16 33.41
CA GLN A 435 6.42 -24.94 32.86
C GLN A 435 6.38 -25.32 31.38
N ILE A 436 5.32 -26.02 30.97
CA ILE A 436 5.11 -26.44 29.58
C ILE A 436 3.91 -25.71 29.03
N SER A 437 4.08 -24.95 27.94
CA SER A 437 2.98 -24.22 27.29
C SER A 437 2.09 -25.15 26.46
N ILE A 438 0.77 -24.93 26.51
CA ILE A 438 -0.23 -25.65 25.73
C ILE A 438 -0.41 -24.99 24.36
N PRO A 439 -0.11 -25.70 23.26
CA PRO A 439 -0.10 -25.13 21.92
C PRO A 439 -1.51 -25.05 21.29
N LYS A 440 -2.54 -25.61 21.93
CA LYS A 440 -3.89 -25.66 21.37
C LYS A 440 -4.95 -25.81 22.46
N THR A 441 -6.06 -25.09 22.32
CA THR A 441 -7.27 -25.26 23.14
C THR A 441 -7.93 -26.60 22.85
N GLY A 442 -8.28 -27.36 23.90
CA GLY A 442 -9.06 -28.60 23.79
C GLY A 442 -8.94 -29.49 25.01
N LEU A 443 -9.36 -30.74 24.87
CA LEU A 443 -9.26 -31.77 25.88
C LEU A 443 -7.90 -32.48 25.78
N TRP A 444 -7.19 -32.51 26.90
CA TRP A 444 -5.85 -33.08 27.01
C TRP A 444 -5.83 -34.23 28.00
N GLU A 445 -5.21 -35.33 27.59
CA GLU A 445 -4.76 -36.38 28.51
C GLU A 445 -3.36 -36.05 29.01
N ILE A 446 -3.23 -36.02 30.32
CA ILE A 446 -2.00 -35.67 31.01
C ILE A 446 -1.69 -36.84 31.93
N ASN A 447 -0.57 -37.49 31.64
CA ASN A 447 -0.08 -38.62 32.39
C ASN A 447 1.27 -38.22 33.00
N TYR A 448 1.37 -38.19 34.32
CA TYR A 448 2.65 -38.01 34.97
C TYR A 448 2.95 -39.15 35.91
N SER A 449 4.23 -39.52 35.91
CA SER A 449 4.79 -40.40 36.90
C SER A 449 5.98 -39.74 37.56
N ILE A 450 5.99 -39.74 38.89
CA ILE A 450 7.13 -39.27 39.66
C ILE A 450 7.61 -40.43 40.53
N THR A 451 8.89 -40.73 40.38
CA THR A 451 9.55 -41.78 41.14
C THR A 451 10.39 -41.15 42.25
N PHE A 452 10.16 -41.62 43.47
CA PHE A 452 10.84 -41.18 44.67
C PHE A 452 11.67 -42.31 45.24
N ALA A 453 12.83 -41.97 45.80
CA ALA A 453 13.69 -42.90 46.52
C ALA A 453 14.10 -42.24 47.84
N SER A 454 13.82 -42.91 48.96
CA SER A 454 14.20 -42.42 50.28
C SER A 454 14.71 -43.57 51.14
N PHE A 455 15.72 -43.27 51.97
CA PHE A 455 16.20 -44.19 53.01
C PHE A 455 15.37 -44.11 54.29
N PHE A 456 14.43 -43.17 54.38
CA PHE A 456 13.55 -42.94 55.52
C PHE A 456 12.09 -43.04 55.10
N ASP A 457 11.20 -43.38 56.03
CA ASP A 457 9.76 -43.29 55.80
C ASP A 457 9.38 -41.86 55.41
N PHE A 458 8.56 -41.73 54.37
CA PHE A 458 8.23 -40.45 53.79
C PHE A 458 6.79 -40.44 53.29
N THR A 459 6.13 -39.31 53.47
CA THR A 459 4.91 -38.97 52.73
C THR A 459 5.35 -38.02 51.64
N TYR A 460 4.75 -38.05 50.46
CA TYR A 460 4.98 -36.98 49.48
C TYR A 460 3.66 -36.57 48.86
N GLU A 461 3.61 -35.29 48.50
CA GLU A 461 2.47 -34.66 47.87
C GLU A 461 2.93 -33.97 46.60
N THR A 462 2.32 -34.36 45.48
CA THR A 462 2.53 -33.70 44.20
C THR A 462 1.27 -32.97 43.79
N ALA A 463 1.43 -31.70 43.45
CA ALA A 463 0.36 -30.88 42.91
C ALA A 463 0.61 -30.59 41.44
N LEU A 464 -0.35 -30.93 40.60
CA LEU A 464 -0.34 -30.49 39.22
C LEU A 464 -1.05 -29.14 39.10
N GLN A 465 -0.42 -28.22 38.39
CA GLN A 465 -0.92 -26.88 38.17
C GLN A 465 -1.16 -26.57 36.69
N VAL A 466 -2.25 -25.86 36.43
CA VAL A 466 -2.59 -25.29 35.13
C VAL A 466 -2.80 -23.79 35.31
N GLY A 467 -2.01 -22.97 34.60
CA GLY A 467 -2.12 -21.51 34.67
C GLY A 467 -1.95 -20.96 36.10
N GLY A 468 -1.17 -21.63 36.95
CA GLY A 468 -0.92 -21.25 38.34
C GLY A 468 -1.91 -21.79 39.37
N LYS A 469 -3.00 -22.43 38.93
CA LYS A 469 -3.99 -23.05 39.81
C LYS A 469 -3.69 -24.53 39.96
N THR A 470 -3.67 -25.04 41.19
CA THR A 470 -3.60 -26.48 41.43
C THR A 470 -4.93 -27.12 41.05
N ILE A 471 -4.89 -28.11 40.15
CA ILE A 471 -6.09 -28.81 39.69
C ILE A 471 -6.14 -30.27 40.18
N GLN A 472 -5.02 -30.81 40.68
CA GLN A 472 -4.97 -32.16 41.24
C GLN A 472 -3.89 -32.26 42.32
N PHE A 473 -4.21 -33.00 43.38
CA PHE A 473 -3.27 -33.46 44.40
C PHE A 473 -3.13 -34.98 44.31
N ALA A 474 -1.91 -35.46 44.49
CA ALA A 474 -1.65 -36.86 44.73
C ALA A 474 -0.74 -36.97 45.97
N GLN A 475 -1.18 -37.77 46.94
CA GLN A 475 -0.42 -38.08 48.13
C GLN A 475 -0.05 -39.56 48.11
N SER A 476 1.17 -39.89 48.50
CA SER A 476 1.55 -41.28 48.72
C SER A 476 2.53 -41.43 49.86
N HIS A 477 2.46 -42.59 50.50
CA HIS A 477 3.27 -42.93 51.66
C HIS A 477 4.22 -44.05 51.26
N GLY A 478 5.51 -43.81 51.49
CA GLY A 478 6.57 -44.78 51.29
C GLY A 478 7.21 -45.19 52.59
N PHE A 479 7.46 -46.49 52.72
CA PHE A 479 8.27 -47.05 53.80
C PHE A 479 9.74 -47.12 53.36
N SER A 480 10.64 -46.95 54.31
CA SER A 480 12.10 -46.96 54.14
C SER A 480 12.58 -48.18 53.33
N SER A 481 13.57 -47.95 52.44
CA SER A 481 14.24 -48.91 51.54
C SER A 481 13.60 -49.22 50.16
N TRP A 482 12.53 -48.51 49.75
CA TRP A 482 11.84 -48.80 48.49
C TRP A 482 11.77 -47.60 47.53
N GLN A 483 11.92 -47.87 46.23
CA GLN A 483 11.51 -46.92 45.19
C GLN A 483 9.98 -46.97 45.08
N LEU A 484 9.33 -45.81 45.15
CA LEU A 484 7.92 -45.68 44.82
C LEU A 484 7.76 -44.86 43.56
N SER A 485 7.00 -45.40 42.61
CA SER A 485 6.57 -44.69 41.43
C SER A 485 5.08 -44.45 41.55
N ASN A 486 4.70 -43.19 41.63
CA ASN A 486 3.32 -42.78 41.48
C ASN A 486 3.04 -42.53 40.02
N ASN A 487 1.90 -42.99 39.54
CA ASN A 487 1.45 -42.77 38.17
C ASN A 487 0.02 -42.24 38.19
N HIS A 488 -0.21 -41.09 37.57
CA HIS A 488 -1.50 -40.43 37.55
C HIS A 488 -1.86 -40.06 36.12
N VAL A 489 -3.09 -40.36 35.74
CA VAL A 489 -3.67 -39.99 34.43
C VAL A 489 -4.92 -39.17 34.70
N PHE A 490 -5.06 -38.06 33.99
CA PHE A 490 -6.25 -37.22 34.08
C PHE A 490 -6.49 -36.50 32.76
N HIS A 491 -7.75 -36.09 32.59
CA HIS A 491 -8.22 -35.36 31.42
C HIS A 491 -8.62 -33.96 31.85
N ALA A 492 -8.10 -32.94 31.17
CA ALA A 492 -8.39 -31.54 31.48
C ALA A 492 -8.64 -30.74 30.21
N GLN A 493 -9.64 -29.84 30.27
CA GLN A 493 -9.85 -28.83 29.24
C GLN A 493 -8.80 -27.73 29.45
N LEU A 494 -7.91 -27.55 28.49
CA LEU A 494 -6.86 -26.52 28.52
C LEU A 494 -7.07 -25.54 27.38
N ASN A 495 -6.69 -24.28 27.60
CA ASN A 495 -6.71 -23.23 26.59
C ASN A 495 -5.32 -23.03 25.98
N PHE A 496 -5.29 -22.52 24.76
CA PHE A 496 -4.07 -22.02 24.13
C PHE A 496 -3.37 -21.01 25.06
N GLY A 497 -2.08 -21.22 25.31
CA GLY A 497 -1.28 -20.37 26.18
C GLY A 497 -1.35 -20.71 27.67
N ASP A 498 -2.23 -21.64 28.09
CA ASP A 498 -2.12 -22.21 29.43
C ASP A 498 -0.77 -22.90 29.59
N TRP A 499 -0.29 -23.02 30.83
CA TRP A 499 0.94 -23.74 31.14
C TRP A 499 0.69 -24.80 32.21
N ILE A 500 1.39 -25.93 32.08
CA ILE A 500 1.37 -27.02 33.06
C ILE A 500 2.68 -27.01 33.87
N SER A 501 2.57 -27.16 35.19
CA SER A 501 3.71 -27.51 36.04
C SER A 501 3.33 -28.58 37.06
N ILE A 502 4.34 -29.28 37.59
CA ILE A 502 4.16 -30.17 38.74
C ILE A 502 5.01 -29.65 39.87
N ARG A 503 4.40 -29.42 41.03
CA ARG A 503 5.08 -29.05 42.27
C ARG A 503 5.16 -30.24 43.21
N ASN A 504 6.33 -30.40 43.83
CA ASN A 504 6.46 -31.18 45.04
C ASN A 504 6.13 -30.26 46.22
N LEU A 505 5.12 -30.62 47.01
CA LEU A 505 4.64 -29.84 48.15
C LEU A 505 5.29 -30.22 49.47
N TYR A 506 6.27 -31.12 49.45
CA TYR A 506 6.83 -31.67 50.66
C TYR A 506 7.71 -30.65 51.43
N GLU A 507 7.52 -30.59 52.76
CA GLU A 507 8.23 -29.67 53.68
C GLU A 507 9.42 -30.32 54.41
N LYS A 508 9.66 -31.63 54.26
CA LYS A 508 10.81 -32.32 54.88
C LYS A 508 11.78 -32.83 53.82
N ALA A 509 13.06 -32.98 54.15
CA ALA A 509 14.10 -33.34 53.17
C ALA A 509 13.87 -34.74 52.57
N ALA A 510 13.21 -34.80 51.40
CA ALA A 510 13.14 -36.01 50.58
C ALA A 510 14.13 -35.88 49.42
N TRP A 511 14.97 -36.90 49.25
CA TRP A 511 15.88 -36.96 48.12
C TRP A 511 15.08 -37.34 46.87
N VAL A 512 14.76 -36.35 46.04
CA VAL A 512 14.18 -36.62 44.71
C VAL A 512 15.32 -36.97 43.76
N GLY A 513 15.75 -38.22 43.79
CA GLY A 513 16.66 -38.72 42.77
C GLY A 513 17.58 -39.84 43.23
N PHE A 514 17.24 -41.07 42.85
CA PHE A 514 18.22 -42.07 42.40
C PHE A 514 17.53 -43.00 41.40
N ASN A 515 17.94 -42.91 40.13
CA ASN A 515 17.81 -44.04 39.22
C ASN A 515 19.22 -44.49 38.84
N SER A 516 19.56 -45.70 39.27
CA SER A 516 20.44 -46.57 38.48
C SER A 516 19.76 -46.84 37.12
N GLU A 517 20.51 -47.20 36.10
CA GLU A 517 19.99 -47.48 34.73
C GLU A 517 18.80 -48.46 34.64
N LYS A 518 18.42 -49.11 35.74
CA LYS A 518 17.39 -50.15 35.82
C LYS A 518 16.00 -49.67 36.28
N SER A 519 15.80 -48.39 36.58
CA SER A 519 14.56 -47.89 37.18
C SER A 519 13.77 -46.96 36.24
N VAL A 520 12.44 -46.94 36.35
CA VAL A 520 11.54 -46.14 35.48
C VAL A 520 11.75 -44.65 35.77
N PRO A 521 12.09 -43.81 34.78
CA PRO A 521 12.31 -42.37 35.02
C PRO A 521 10.99 -41.65 35.27
N SER A 522 11.03 -40.62 36.13
CA SER A 522 9.92 -39.66 36.24
C SER A 522 9.64 -39.06 34.87
N GLN A 523 8.40 -39.15 34.44
CA GLN A 523 7.96 -38.79 33.09
C GLN A 523 6.66 -38.00 33.12
N LEU A 524 6.51 -37.11 32.16
CA LEU A 524 5.27 -36.38 31.91
C LEU A 524 4.92 -36.52 30.43
N VAL A 525 3.72 -37.00 30.17
CA VAL A 525 3.16 -37.22 28.83
C VAL A 525 1.93 -36.36 28.69
N LEU A 526 1.92 -35.54 27.64
CA LEU A 526 0.77 -34.74 27.23
C LEU A 526 0.28 -35.28 25.91
N LYS A 527 -1.02 -35.51 25.79
CA LYS A 527 -1.64 -35.99 24.55
C LYS A 527 -2.95 -35.26 24.31
N PHE A 528 -3.07 -34.62 23.15
CA PHE A 528 -4.32 -34.02 22.71
C PHE A 528 -5.31 -35.12 22.33
N ILE A 529 -6.52 -35.09 22.88
CA ILE A 529 -7.52 -36.14 22.66
C ILE A 529 -8.86 -35.64 22.10
N GLY A 530 -9.08 -34.32 21.96
CA GLY A 530 -10.31 -33.78 21.38
C GLY A 530 -10.37 -32.26 21.38
#